data_AF-T0RDK4-F1
#
_entry.id   AF-T0RDK4-F1
#
_cell.length_a   1.000
_cell.length_b   1.000
_cell.length_c   1.000
_cell.angle_alpha   90.00
_cell.angle_beta   90.00
_cell.angle_gamma   90.00
#
_symmetry.space_group_name_H-M   'P 1'
#
loop_
_entity.id
_entity.type
_entity.pdbx_description
1 polymer ?
#
loop_
_entity_poly.entity_id
_entity_poly.type
_entity_poly.pdbx_seq_one_letter_code
_entity_poly.pdbx_strand_id
1 'polypeptide(L)' 'MKKTAAKTAVKKVRAAIEAGDKAKAAELLVNAQKLLAKLAKAGVSKQNTSARKTARLAAQVSKLA' A
#
# COMPACT_ATOMS: atom_id res chain seq x y z
N MET A 1 -10.98 -12.46 6.74
CA MET A 1 -10.66 -11.03 6.94
C MET A 1 -9.40 -10.48 6.23
N LYS A 2 -8.79 -11.13 5.22
CA LYS A 2 -7.48 -10.68 4.69
C LYS A 2 -7.56 -9.66 3.53
N LYS A 3 -8.56 -9.77 2.64
CA LYS A 3 -8.62 -9.01 1.36
C LYS A 3 -9.14 -7.57 1.50
N THR A 4 -10.13 -7.35 2.36
CA THR A 4 -10.76 -6.04 2.58
C THR A 4 -9.84 -5.07 3.31
N ALA A 5 -9.16 -5.52 4.37
CA ALA A 5 -8.20 -4.70 5.12
C ALA A 5 -7.07 -4.16 4.22
N ALA A 6 -6.52 -5.00 3.34
CA ALA A 6 -5.50 -4.58 2.38
C ALA A 6 -6.03 -3.52 1.39
N LYS A 7 -7.27 -3.66 0.90
CA LYS A 7 -7.90 -2.64 0.04
C LYS A 7 -8.09 -1.32 0.78
N THR A 8 -8.53 -1.35 2.03
CA THR A 8 -8.70 -0.15 2.86
C THR A 8 -7.37 0.55 3.13
N ALA A 9 -6.31 -0.20 3.43
CA ALA A 9 -4.97 0.38 3.63
C ALA A 9 -4.46 1.09 2.37
N VAL A 10 -4.65 0.50 1.19
CA VAL A 10 -4.29 1.15 -0.09
C VAL A 10 -5.10 2.43 -0.32
N LYS A 11 -6.39 2.45 0.03
CA LYS A 11 -7.20 3.68 -0.05
C LYS A 11 -6.69 4.79 0.87
N LYS A 12 -6.30 4.44 2.10
CA LYS A 12 -5.72 5.42 3.05
C LYS A 12 -4.41 6.02 2.54
N VAL A 13 -3.52 5.21 1.96
CA VAL A 13 -2.27 5.71 1.36
C VAL A 13 -2.57 6.67 0.21
N ARG A 14 -3.54 6.35 -0.66
CA ARG A 14 -3.95 7.26 -1.75
C ARG A 14 -4.55 8.56 -1.26
N ALA A 15 -5.39 8.52 -0.22
CA ALA A 15 -5.93 9.73 0.38
C ALA A 15 -4.82 10.62 0.98
N ALA A 16 -3.79 10.04 1.61
CA ALA A 16 -2.64 10.78 2.11
C ALA A 16 -1.78 11.37 0.98
N ILE A 17 -1.64 10.64 -0.13
CA ILE A 17 -0.99 11.14 -1.36
C ILE A 17 -1.78 12.33 -1.93
N GLU A 18 -3.10 12.22 -2.06
CA GLU A 18 -3.97 13.31 -2.54
C GLU A 18 -3.93 14.53 -1.62
N ALA A 19 -3.77 14.31 -0.31
CA ALA A 19 -3.65 15.38 0.68
C ALA A 19 -2.27 16.07 0.72
N GLY A 20 -1.27 15.59 -0.04
CA GLY A 20 0.06 16.20 -0.06
C GLY A 20 0.96 15.85 1.14
N ASP A 21 0.51 14.98 2.05
CA ASP A 21 1.22 14.67 3.30
C ASP A 21 2.17 13.49 3.12
N LYS A 22 3.43 13.80 2.78
CA LYS A 22 4.49 12.82 2.51
C LYS A 22 4.83 11.96 3.73
N ALA A 23 4.89 12.55 4.92
CA ALA A 23 5.23 11.84 6.15
C ALA A 23 4.17 10.79 6.48
N LYS A 24 2.91 11.21 6.46
CA LYS A 24 1.76 10.32 6.72
C LYS A 24 1.60 9.27 5.64
N ALA A 25 1.88 9.60 4.38
CA ALA A 25 1.86 8.63 3.29
C ALA A 25 2.94 7.55 3.45
N ALA A 26 4.14 7.91 3.93
CA ALA A 26 5.22 6.96 4.19
C ALA A 26 4.86 5.97 5.32
N GLU A 27 4.30 6.46 6.44
CA GLU A 27 3.84 5.61 7.55
C GLU A 27 2.74 4.64 7.12
N LEU A 28 1.74 5.14 6.40
CA LEU A 28 0.63 4.34 5.89
C LEU A 28 1.09 3.31 4.87
N LEU A 29 2.14 3.62 4.09
CA LEU A 29 2.72 2.73 3.10
C LEU A 29 3.36 1.50 3.75
N VAL A 30 4.06 1.64 4.87
CA VAL A 30 4.63 0.50 5.64
C VAL A 30 3.52 -0.45 6.09
N ASN A 31 2.40 0.09 6.56
CA ASN A 31 1.24 -0.70 6.96
C ASN A 31 0.59 -1.41 5.76
N ALA A 32 0.46 -0.73 4.62
CA ALA A 32 -0.05 -1.33 3.38
C ALA A 32 0.86 -2.46 2.87
N GLN A 33 2.18 -2.30 2.94
CA GLN A 33 3.17 -3.31 2.58
C GLN A 33 3.00 -4.59 3.40
N LYS A 34 2.92 -4.49 4.72
CA LYS A 34 2.72 -5.63 5.62
C LYS A 34 1.45 -6.41 5.28
N LEU A 35 0.35 -5.70 5.03
CA LEU A 35 -0.93 -6.33 4.68
C LEU A 35 -0.90 -7.00 3.31
N LEU A 36 -0.27 -6.38 2.30
CA LEU A 36 -0.10 -6.96 0.96
C LEU A 36 0.81 -8.19 0.97
N ALA A 37 1.87 -8.18 1.78
CA ALA A 37 2.76 -9.32 1.98
C ALA A 37 2.03 -10.48 2.68
N LYS A 38 1.23 -10.19 3.72
CA LYS A 38 0.39 -11.20 4.38
C LYS A 38 -0.67 -11.77 3.43
N LEU A 39 -1.20 -10.96 2.51
CA LEU A 39 -2.14 -11.39 1.47
C LEU A 39 -1.48 -12.33 0.46
N ALA A 40 -0.25 -12.02 0.06
CA ALA A 40 0.54 -12.85 -0.86
C ALA A 40 0.93 -14.18 -0.21
N LYS A 41 1.43 -14.16 1.04
CA LYS A 41 1.77 -15.36 1.79
C LYS A 41 0.57 -16.28 2.04
N ALA A 42 -0.62 -15.70 2.17
CA ALA A 42 -1.86 -16.45 2.32
C ALA A 42 -2.42 -17.02 0.99
N GLY A 43 -1.73 -16.85 -0.14
CA GLY A 43 -2.18 -17.34 -1.45
C GLY A 43 -3.37 -16.58 -2.06
N VAL A 44 -3.88 -15.54 -1.38
CA VAL A 44 -5.08 -14.79 -1.81
C VAL A 44 -4.77 -13.83 -2.98
N SER A 45 -3.51 -13.46 -3.15
CA SER A 45 -3.02 -12.74 -4.33
C SER A 45 -1.65 -13.25 -4.74
N LYS A 46 -1.35 -13.25 -6.05
CA LYS A 46 -0.01 -13.56 -6.55
C LYS A 46 1.02 -12.59 -5.98
N GLN A 47 2.20 -13.09 -5.61
CA GLN A 47 3.31 -12.29 -5.06
C GLN A 47 3.66 -11.09 -5.96
N ASN A 48 3.74 -11.31 -7.28
CA ASN A 48 4.00 -10.26 -8.26
C ASN A 48 2.92 -9.17 -8.28
N THR A 49 1.66 -9.50 -7.98
CA THR A 49 0.58 -8.52 -7.93
C THR A 49 0.70 -7.63 -6.69
N SER A 50 1.01 -8.21 -5.53
CA SER A 50 1.28 -7.43 -4.31
C SER A 50 2.52 -6.56 -4.47
N ALA A 51 3.62 -7.11 -5.03
CA ALA A 51 4.85 -6.37 -5.27
C ALA A 51 4.64 -5.16 -6.20
N ARG A 52 3.94 -5.35 -7.34
CA ARG A 52 3.61 -4.24 -8.25
C ARG A 52 2.79 -3.14 -7.58
N LYS A 53 1.83 -3.50 -6.71
CA LYS A 53 1.01 -2.52 -5.99
C LYS A 53 1.84 -1.70 -5.01
N THR A 54 2.70 -2.37 -4.24
CA THR A 54 3.65 -1.71 -3.34
C THR A 54 4.55 -0.73 -4.09
N ALA A 55 5.18 -1.18 -5.18
CA ALA A 55 6.11 -0.36 -5.95
C ALA A 55 5.43 0.89 -6.54
N ARG A 56 4.21 0.74 -7.07
CA ARG A 56 3.43 1.87 -7.60
C ARG A 56 3.08 2.90 -6.51
N LEU A 57 2.68 2.45 -5.32
CA LEU A 57 2.40 3.36 -4.21
C LEU A 57 3.67 4.07 -3.73
N ALA A 58 4.78 3.35 -3.61
CA ALA A 58 6.07 3.95 -3.23
C ALA A 58 6.52 5.02 -4.22
N ALA A 59 6.40 4.76 -5.52
CA ALA A 59 6.70 5.74 -6.55
C ALA A 59 5.78 6.96 -6.52
N GLN A 60 4.52 6.81 -6.09
CA GLN A 60 3.62 7.95 -5.90
C GLN A 60 4.03 8.78 -4.69
N VAL A 61 4.33 8.14 -3.55
CA VAL A 61 4.81 8.82 -2.34
C VAL A 61 6.14 9.54 -2.59
N SER A 62 7.07 8.94 -3.34
CA SER A 62 8.35 9.57 -3.65
C SER A 62 8.23 10.77 -4.58
N LYS A 63 7.16 10.84 -5.40
CA LYS A 63 6.88 11.97 -6.30
C LYS A 63 6.27 13.17 -5.59
N LEU A 64 5.71 13.00 -4.40
CA LEU A 64 5.25 14.09 -3.53
C LEU A 64 6.45 14.75 -2.85
N ALA A 65 7.38 15.31 -3.64
CA ALA A 65 8.62 15.92 -3.13
C ALA A 65 8.37 16.80 -1.91
#